data_AF-A0A5P9P0Q5-F1
#
_entry.id   AF-A0A5P9P0Q5-F1
#
_cell.length_a   1.000
_cell.length_b   1.000
_cell.length_c   1.000
_cell.angle_alpha   90.00
_cell.angle_beta   90.00
_cell.angle_gamma   90.00
#
_symmetry.space_group_name_H-M   'P 1'
#
loop_
_entity.id
_entity.type
_entity.pdbx_description
1 polymer ?
#
loop_
_entity_poly.entity_id
_entity_poly.type
_entity_poly.pdbx_seq_one_letter_code
_entity_poly.pdbx_strand_id
1 'polypeptide(L)'
;MVDVGRLGQTFDEAQRNAALSWLVTITLIGLTINHGLTASYRWFVFTGFAVAIVLLPVAAFRDPLLLPPWELLVLVLLPVADATVLGESVLTTVATYVAVAAIALVATVEIDRFTAVRMNHPFAVALVVLTTLAVAGAWNVALWFADVTFGTGYILSGQSQGAANHTLMVEFAYAALAGLLAGLVFSRYFQSYTDDVERTRTPTPQDDAPDSEPDPVPTLLRDQLDAPDRAVRLISRVMQVALVVLLLYGLVGRDLTTIVNSAIALSITFLPAILEHDRRLPLEPGLVFWLTAAVFLHALGSAGLYGLVGPWDSLTHTVSASIVAAAGYAVVRAIDLHTDEIYFPSRMLFAFILVFVLAFGVIWELVEFAIDWSAQQFGLTAIVAQHGLDDTIVDLVYDTVGAIVAAIWGSFYLTDLSHRIAHRLKG
;
A
#
# COMPACT_ATOMS: atom_id res chain seq x y z
N MET A 1 16.53 -14.94 41.17
CA MET A 1 15.69 -16.14 41.35
C MET A 1 14.46 -15.89 40.48
N VAL A 2 14.48 -16.39 39.24
CA VAL A 2 13.36 -16.21 38.29
C VAL A 2 12.22 -17.10 38.78
N ASP A 3 11.03 -16.51 38.90
CA ASP A 3 9.86 -17.16 39.50
C ASP A 3 9.34 -18.30 38.61
N VAL A 4 9.58 -19.54 39.05
CA VAL A 4 9.23 -20.77 38.33
C VAL A 4 7.71 -20.87 38.11
N GLY A 5 6.90 -20.25 38.98
CA GLY A 5 5.44 -20.18 38.80
C GLY A 5 5.01 -19.32 37.63
N ARG A 6 5.75 -18.23 37.35
CA ARG A 6 5.47 -17.31 36.22
C ARG A 6 5.82 -17.96 34.88
N LEU A 7 6.93 -18.72 34.83
CA LEU A 7 7.33 -19.49 33.65
C LEU A 7 6.33 -20.61 33.31
N GLY A 8 5.79 -21.30 34.33
CA GLY A 8 4.76 -22.33 34.13
C GLY A 8 3.45 -21.78 33.55
N GLN A 9 2.99 -20.63 34.05
CA GLN A 9 1.77 -19.97 33.53
C GLN A 9 1.92 -19.53 32.07
N THR A 10 3.06 -18.96 31.70
CA THR A 10 3.30 -18.53 30.31
C THR A 10 3.34 -19.71 29.33
N PHE A 11 3.79 -20.88 29.78
CA PHE A 11 3.86 -22.08 28.94
C PHE A 11 2.47 -22.68 28.69
N ASP A 12 1.61 -22.74 29.72
CA ASP A 12 0.23 -23.21 29.60
C ASP A 12 -0.61 -22.30 28.69
N GLU A 13 -0.39 -20.98 28.75
CA GLU A 13 -1.06 -20.02 27.87
C GLU A 13 -0.65 -20.18 26.41
N ALA A 14 0.64 -20.36 26.14
CA ALA A 14 1.14 -20.61 24.79
C ALA A 14 0.59 -21.92 24.20
N GLN A 15 0.52 -22.98 24.99
CA GLN A 15 -0.07 -24.26 24.58
C GLN A 15 -1.58 -24.13 24.33
N ARG A 16 -2.31 -23.42 25.19
CA ARG A 16 -3.75 -23.16 25.00
C ARG A 16 -4.01 -22.37 23.73
N ASN A 17 -3.24 -21.30 23.50
CA ASN A 17 -3.35 -20.53 22.26
C ASN A 17 -3.10 -21.42 21.04
N ALA A 18 -1.98 -22.16 21.03
CA ALA A 18 -1.65 -23.04 19.92
C ALA A 18 -2.74 -24.08 19.65
N ALA A 19 -3.32 -24.70 20.68
CA ALA A 19 -4.40 -25.68 20.53
C ALA A 19 -5.65 -25.07 19.88
N LEU A 20 -6.08 -23.88 20.32
CA LEU A 20 -7.22 -23.17 19.75
C LEU A 20 -6.93 -22.68 18.33
N SER A 21 -5.73 -22.15 18.09
CA SER A 21 -5.32 -21.68 16.77
C SER A 21 -5.23 -22.83 15.76
N TRP A 22 -4.75 -24.00 16.17
CA TRP A 22 -4.76 -25.20 15.32
C TRP A 22 -6.17 -25.65 14.99
N LEU A 23 -7.10 -25.62 15.94
CA LEU A 23 -8.50 -25.97 15.69
C LEU A 23 -9.12 -25.08 14.61
N VAL A 24 -8.92 -23.76 14.71
CA VAL A 24 -9.39 -22.79 13.71
C VAL A 24 -8.69 -23.00 12.37
N THR A 25 -7.38 -23.22 12.36
CA THR A 25 -6.59 -23.44 11.15
C THR A 25 -7.01 -24.72 10.41
N ILE A 26 -7.26 -25.82 11.13
CA ILE A 26 -7.77 -27.07 10.55
C ILE A 26 -9.16 -26.86 9.93
N THR A 27 -10.00 -26.03 10.56
CA THR A 27 -11.31 -25.68 10.01
C THR A 27 -11.16 -24.88 8.71
N LEU A 28 -10.26 -23.89 8.68
CA LEU A 28 -9.95 -23.12 7.46
C LEU A 28 -9.39 -24.02 6.34
N ILE A 29 -8.53 -24.98 6.66
CA ILE A 29 -8.04 -25.99 5.69
C ILE A 29 -9.21 -26.83 5.14
N GLY A 30 -10.11 -27.28 6.02
CA GLY A 30 -11.32 -28.00 5.61
C GLY A 30 -12.22 -27.19 4.68
N LEU A 31 -12.44 -25.91 4.99
CA LEU A 31 -13.19 -24.98 4.15
C LEU A 31 -12.50 -24.76 2.79
N THR A 32 -11.18 -24.60 2.78
CA THR A 32 -10.38 -24.48 1.55
C THR A 32 -10.60 -25.70 0.65
N ILE A 33 -10.45 -26.91 1.19
CA ILE A 33 -10.68 -28.15 0.43
C ILE A 33 -12.12 -28.19 -0.09
N ASN A 34 -13.12 -27.84 0.74
CA ASN A 34 -14.52 -27.79 0.34
C ASN A 34 -14.76 -26.80 -0.81
N HIS A 35 -14.18 -25.59 -0.78
CA HIS A 35 -14.30 -24.62 -1.88
C HIS A 35 -13.68 -25.14 -3.17
N GLY A 36 -12.54 -25.82 -3.10
CA GLY A 36 -11.93 -26.48 -4.27
C GLY A 36 -12.82 -27.56 -4.86
N LEU A 37 -13.42 -28.42 -4.03
CA LEU A 37 -14.32 -29.50 -4.46
C LEU A 37 -15.64 -28.99 -5.03
N THR A 38 -16.13 -27.85 -4.54
CA THR A 38 -17.37 -27.20 -4.99
C THR A 38 -17.14 -26.21 -6.13
N ALA A 39 -15.92 -26.16 -6.69
CA ALA A 39 -15.51 -25.25 -7.76
C ALA A 39 -15.71 -23.75 -7.42
N SER A 40 -15.72 -23.41 -6.14
CA SER A 40 -15.74 -22.02 -5.66
C SER A 40 -14.31 -21.46 -5.64
N TYR A 41 -13.73 -21.25 -6.82
CA TYR A 41 -12.31 -20.92 -6.97
C TYR A 41 -11.90 -19.62 -6.30
N ARG A 42 -12.80 -18.61 -6.28
CA ARG A 42 -12.57 -17.33 -5.59
C ARG A 42 -12.29 -17.55 -4.10
N TRP A 43 -13.15 -18.33 -3.43
CA TRP A 43 -13.01 -18.64 -2.00
C TRP A 43 -11.91 -19.66 -1.71
N PHE A 44 -11.67 -20.61 -2.62
CA PHE A 44 -10.54 -21.54 -2.55
C PHE A 44 -9.21 -20.79 -2.50
N VAL A 45 -8.99 -19.85 -3.42
CA VAL A 45 -7.75 -19.06 -3.49
C VAL A 45 -7.64 -18.16 -2.26
N PHE A 46 -8.70 -17.44 -1.90
CA PHE A 46 -8.71 -16.53 -0.74
C PHE A 46 -8.37 -17.28 0.56
N THR A 47 -9.08 -18.36 0.86
CA THR A 47 -8.89 -19.13 2.09
C THR A 47 -7.54 -19.85 2.09
N GLY A 48 -7.09 -20.33 0.93
CA GLY A 48 -5.77 -20.93 0.76
C GLY A 48 -4.64 -19.96 1.08
N PHE A 49 -4.72 -18.70 0.61
CA PHE A 49 -3.75 -17.66 0.96
C PHE A 49 -3.78 -17.33 2.46
N ALA A 50 -4.97 -17.23 3.07
CA ALA A 50 -5.10 -17.00 4.51
C ALA A 50 -4.42 -18.13 5.31
N VAL A 51 -4.67 -19.39 4.96
CA VAL A 51 -4.03 -20.56 5.58
C VAL A 51 -2.52 -20.53 5.38
N ALA A 52 -2.04 -20.17 4.19
CA ALA A 52 -0.61 -20.10 3.90
C ALA A 52 0.11 -19.06 4.77
N ILE A 53 -0.51 -17.88 4.97
CA ILE A 53 0.02 -16.83 5.86
C ILE A 53 0.07 -17.35 7.29
N VAL A 54 -1.04 -17.87 7.81
CA VAL A 54 -1.14 -18.39 9.19
C VAL A 54 -0.13 -19.51 9.48
N LEU A 55 0.18 -20.35 8.48
CA LEU A 55 1.14 -21.44 8.61
C LEU A 55 2.59 -21.02 8.33
N LEU A 56 2.84 -19.80 7.85
CA LEU A 56 4.16 -19.33 7.46
C LEU A 56 5.16 -19.38 8.63
N PRO A 57 4.83 -18.90 9.85
CA PRO A 57 5.75 -18.99 10.99
C PRO A 57 6.01 -20.45 11.39
N VAL A 58 4.96 -21.28 11.42
CA VAL A 58 5.07 -22.70 11.77
C VAL A 58 6.02 -23.42 10.81
N ALA A 59 5.89 -23.17 9.51
CA ALA A 59 6.74 -23.76 8.49
C ALA A 59 8.19 -23.22 8.52
N ALA A 60 8.36 -21.91 8.71
CA ALA A 60 9.66 -21.25 8.71
C ALA A 60 10.52 -21.64 9.91
N PHE A 61 9.94 -21.68 11.10
CA PHE A 61 10.65 -21.98 12.35
C PHE A 61 10.52 -23.45 12.78
N ARG A 62 9.67 -24.24 12.11
CA ARG A 62 9.38 -25.65 12.44
C ARG A 62 8.89 -25.86 13.86
N ASP A 63 8.11 -24.90 14.37
CA ASP A 63 7.54 -24.94 15.71
C ASP A 63 6.01 -24.78 15.64
N PRO A 64 5.23 -25.82 16.03
CA PRO A 64 3.77 -25.80 15.98
C PRO A 64 3.12 -24.87 17.02
N LEU A 65 3.89 -24.30 17.97
CA LEU A 65 3.37 -23.36 18.96
C LEU A 65 3.32 -21.92 18.45
N LEU A 66 3.91 -21.63 17.28
CA LEU A 66 4.08 -20.27 16.76
C LEU A 66 2.90 -19.76 15.90
N LEU A 67 1.71 -20.34 16.05
CA LEU A 67 0.51 -19.82 15.37
C LEU A 67 0.10 -18.44 15.91
N PRO A 68 -0.55 -17.61 15.07
CA PRO A 68 -1.19 -16.38 15.50
C PRO A 68 -2.21 -16.60 16.62
N PRO A 69 -2.58 -15.55 17.38
CA PRO A 69 -3.65 -15.64 18.37
C PRO A 69 -4.95 -16.14 17.75
N TRP A 70 -5.60 -17.10 18.41
CA TRP A 70 -6.80 -17.75 17.88
C TRP A 70 -7.95 -16.76 17.65
N GLU A 71 -8.02 -15.66 18.41
CA GLU A 71 -9.03 -14.61 18.24
C GLU A 71 -8.93 -13.94 16.86
N LEU A 72 -7.70 -13.71 16.39
CA LEU A 72 -7.46 -13.16 15.05
C LEU A 72 -7.86 -14.16 13.97
N LEU A 73 -7.58 -15.44 14.20
CA LEU A 73 -7.96 -16.50 13.27
C LEU A 73 -9.48 -16.68 13.19
N VAL A 74 -10.21 -16.48 14.29
CA VAL A 74 -11.68 -16.48 14.29
C VAL A 74 -12.23 -15.32 13.46
N LEU A 75 -11.59 -14.13 13.52
CA LEU A 75 -11.99 -13.00 12.69
C LEU A 75 -11.84 -13.28 11.19
N VAL A 76 -10.84 -14.09 10.81
CA VAL A 76 -10.67 -14.59 9.43
C VAL A 76 -11.69 -15.70 9.10
N LEU A 77 -11.94 -16.63 10.03
CA LEU A 77 -12.84 -17.76 9.84
C LEU A 77 -14.30 -17.32 9.64
N LEU A 78 -14.78 -16.33 10.38
CA LEU A 78 -16.18 -15.93 10.37
C LEU A 78 -16.69 -15.59 8.95
N PRO A 79 -16.04 -14.69 8.19
CA PRO A 79 -16.44 -14.41 6.81
C PRO A 79 -16.36 -15.60 5.86
N VAL A 80 -15.33 -16.43 5.99
CA VAL A 80 -15.15 -17.61 5.13
C VAL A 80 -16.24 -18.64 5.39
N ALA A 81 -16.58 -18.86 6.67
CA ALA A 81 -17.66 -19.74 7.07
C ALA A 81 -19.02 -19.19 6.63
N ASP A 82 -19.26 -17.88 6.81
CA ASP A 82 -20.48 -17.19 6.38
C ASP A 82 -20.72 -17.36 4.87
N ALA A 83 -19.70 -17.09 4.06
CA ALA A 83 -19.75 -17.29 2.62
C ALA A 83 -20.02 -18.75 2.20
N THR A 84 -19.56 -19.72 3.01
CA THR A 84 -19.79 -21.15 2.74
C THR A 84 -21.23 -21.57 3.07
N VAL A 85 -21.86 -20.94 4.06
CA VAL A 85 -23.20 -21.32 4.55
C VAL A 85 -24.31 -20.53 3.87
N LEU A 86 -24.16 -19.20 3.77
CA LEU A 86 -25.21 -18.30 3.28
C LEU A 86 -25.12 -17.99 1.79
N GLY A 87 -24.02 -18.34 1.11
CA GLY A 87 -23.76 -17.90 -0.26
C GLY A 87 -23.50 -16.39 -0.35
N GLU A 88 -23.71 -15.77 -1.51
CA GLU A 88 -23.45 -14.34 -1.70
C GLU A 88 -24.60 -13.47 -1.17
N SER A 89 -24.30 -12.63 -0.20
CA SER A 89 -25.21 -11.64 0.40
C SER A 89 -24.49 -10.33 0.74
N VAL A 90 -25.22 -9.26 1.04
CA VAL A 90 -24.62 -7.97 1.48
C VAL A 90 -23.75 -8.15 2.73
N LEU A 91 -24.14 -9.07 3.63
CA LEU A 91 -23.34 -9.41 4.81
C LEU A 91 -22.01 -10.06 4.39
N THR A 92 -22.01 -10.88 3.33
CA THR A 92 -20.79 -11.51 2.83
C THR A 92 -19.82 -10.51 2.17
N THR A 93 -20.34 -9.45 1.54
CA THR A 93 -19.49 -8.38 0.97
C THR A 93 -18.73 -7.66 2.08
N VAL A 94 -19.43 -7.22 3.13
CA VAL A 94 -18.80 -6.57 4.29
C VAL A 94 -17.86 -7.55 5.00
N ALA A 95 -18.28 -8.81 5.16
CA ALA A 95 -17.47 -9.83 5.81
C ALA A 95 -16.16 -10.10 5.04
N THR A 96 -16.16 -10.05 3.70
CA THR A 96 -14.95 -10.25 2.88
C THR A 96 -13.88 -9.22 3.21
N TYR A 97 -14.23 -7.93 3.33
CA TYR A 97 -13.26 -6.88 3.68
C TYR A 97 -12.81 -6.95 5.14
N VAL A 98 -13.67 -7.44 6.04
CA VAL A 98 -13.27 -7.77 7.41
C VAL A 98 -12.24 -8.91 7.41
N ALA A 99 -12.40 -9.96 6.59
CA ALA A 99 -11.41 -11.01 6.46
C ALA A 99 -10.10 -10.51 5.83
N VAL A 100 -10.17 -9.66 4.79
CA VAL A 100 -8.97 -9.03 4.21
C VAL A 100 -8.22 -8.23 5.27
N ALA A 101 -8.93 -7.40 6.04
CA ALA A 101 -8.34 -6.61 7.12
C ALA A 101 -7.76 -7.49 8.24
N ALA A 102 -8.44 -8.60 8.58
CA ALA A 102 -7.95 -9.57 9.55
C ALA A 102 -6.68 -10.28 9.09
N ILE A 103 -6.59 -10.66 7.81
CA ILE A 103 -5.39 -11.27 7.22
C ILE A 103 -4.25 -10.24 7.18
N ALA A 104 -4.53 -9.00 6.75
CA ALA A 104 -3.55 -7.91 6.77
C ALA A 104 -3.02 -7.66 8.19
N LEU A 105 -3.90 -7.74 9.18
CA LEU A 105 -3.56 -7.64 10.58
C LEU A 105 -2.67 -8.81 11.05
N VAL A 106 -3.04 -10.06 10.74
CA VAL A 106 -2.23 -11.25 11.05
C VAL A 106 -0.84 -11.13 10.43
N ALA A 107 -0.75 -10.77 9.16
CA ALA A 107 0.52 -10.56 8.46
C ALA A 107 1.37 -9.47 9.13
N THR A 108 0.75 -8.36 9.55
CA THR A 108 1.44 -7.27 10.25
C THR A 108 2.00 -7.73 11.60
N VAL A 109 1.20 -8.48 12.37
CA VAL A 109 1.62 -9.07 13.65
C VAL A 109 2.78 -10.06 13.46
N GLU A 110 2.71 -10.89 12.42
CA GLU A 110 3.78 -11.84 12.11
C GLU A 110 5.07 -11.12 11.68
N ILE A 111 4.97 -10.04 10.91
CA ILE A 111 6.12 -9.22 10.53
C ILE A 111 6.80 -8.63 11.77
N ASP A 112 6.04 -8.01 12.68
CA ASP A 112 6.60 -7.43 13.92
C ASP A 112 7.21 -8.51 14.85
N ARG A 113 6.60 -9.70 14.91
CA ARG A 113 7.03 -10.79 15.79
C ARG A 113 8.23 -11.57 15.27
N PHE A 114 8.27 -11.87 13.98
CA PHE A 114 9.20 -12.85 13.40
C PHE A 114 10.25 -12.24 12.47
N THR A 115 10.17 -10.94 12.20
CA THR A 115 11.21 -10.24 11.44
C THR A 115 11.94 -9.24 12.33
N ALA A 116 13.01 -8.65 11.79
CA ALA A 116 13.71 -7.58 12.48
C ALA A 116 12.91 -6.26 12.49
N VAL A 117 11.79 -6.16 11.75
CA VAL A 117 10.98 -4.95 11.71
C VAL A 117 10.52 -4.56 13.11
N ARG A 118 10.70 -3.29 13.48
CA ARG A 118 10.15 -2.70 14.69
C ARG A 118 9.19 -1.60 14.27
N MET A 119 8.04 -1.51 14.93
CA MET A 119 7.06 -0.46 14.67
C MET A 119 6.39 -0.04 15.96
N ASN A 120 6.18 1.26 16.12
CA ASN A 120 5.33 1.76 17.20
C ASN A 120 3.84 1.58 16.86
N HIS A 121 2.99 1.75 17.87
CA HIS A 121 1.55 1.50 17.74
C HIS A 121 0.87 2.29 16.61
N PRO A 122 1.07 3.63 16.47
CA PRO A 122 0.46 4.38 15.38
C PRO A 122 0.90 3.90 14.00
N PHE A 123 2.17 3.53 13.85
CA PHE A 123 2.71 3.01 12.59
C PHE A 123 2.11 1.64 12.25
N ALA A 124 1.99 0.75 13.23
CA ALA A 124 1.37 -0.56 13.03
C ALA A 124 -0.09 -0.43 12.57
N VAL A 125 -0.87 0.48 13.17
CA VAL A 125 -2.25 0.76 12.74
C VAL A 125 -2.29 1.28 11.30
N ALA A 126 -1.42 2.24 10.96
CA ALA A 126 -1.32 2.75 9.60
C ALA A 126 -0.94 1.65 8.60
N LEU A 127 0.01 0.78 8.95
CA LEU A 127 0.45 -0.33 8.12
C LEU A 127 -0.67 -1.35 7.87
N VAL A 128 -1.51 -1.64 8.88
CA VAL A 128 -2.68 -2.51 8.71
C VAL A 128 -3.67 -1.91 7.71
N VAL A 129 -3.97 -0.61 7.82
CA VAL A 129 -4.87 0.08 6.88
C VAL A 129 -4.30 0.04 5.46
N LEU A 130 -3.03 0.40 5.29
CA LEU A 130 -2.35 0.39 3.99
C LEU A 130 -2.33 -1.02 3.40
N THR A 131 -1.98 -2.03 4.20
CA THR A 131 -1.95 -3.43 3.75
C THR A 131 -3.34 -3.92 3.36
N THR A 132 -4.38 -3.54 4.11
CA THR A 132 -5.77 -3.88 3.78
C THR A 132 -6.18 -3.32 2.43
N LEU A 133 -5.88 -2.04 2.18
CA LEU A 133 -6.18 -1.37 0.91
C LEU A 133 -5.37 -1.97 -0.24
N ALA A 134 -4.07 -2.21 -0.05
CA ALA A 134 -3.21 -2.82 -1.05
C ALA A 134 -3.69 -4.22 -1.43
N VAL A 135 -4.04 -5.06 -0.45
CA VAL A 135 -4.58 -6.40 -0.71
C VAL A 135 -5.92 -6.32 -1.42
N ALA A 136 -6.81 -5.39 -1.05
CA ALA A 136 -8.08 -5.19 -1.73
C ALA A 136 -7.89 -4.76 -3.20
N GLY A 137 -6.94 -3.85 -3.47
CA GLY A 137 -6.57 -3.44 -4.83
C GLY A 137 -6.00 -4.59 -5.65
N ALA A 138 -4.99 -5.30 -5.12
CA ALA A 138 -4.38 -6.45 -5.78
C ALA A 138 -5.39 -7.57 -6.08
N TRP A 139 -6.31 -7.82 -5.14
CA TRP A 139 -7.36 -8.82 -5.30
C TRP A 139 -8.30 -8.46 -6.45
N ASN A 140 -8.75 -7.21 -6.55
CA ASN A 140 -9.62 -6.77 -7.63
C ASN A 140 -8.92 -6.75 -8.99
N VAL A 141 -7.63 -6.40 -9.04
CA VAL A 141 -6.82 -6.56 -10.25
C VAL A 141 -6.77 -8.04 -10.68
N ALA A 142 -6.59 -8.97 -9.76
CA ALA A 142 -6.57 -10.41 -10.06
C ALA A 142 -7.94 -10.93 -10.54
N LEU A 143 -9.04 -10.46 -9.93
CA LEU A 143 -10.40 -10.80 -10.34
C LEU A 143 -10.73 -10.23 -11.72
N TRP A 144 -10.37 -8.98 -12.00
CA TRP A 144 -10.54 -8.37 -13.32
C TRP A 144 -9.72 -9.12 -14.38
N PHE A 145 -8.47 -9.46 -14.07
CA PHE A 145 -7.63 -10.26 -14.97
C PHE A 145 -8.26 -11.63 -15.26
N ALA A 146 -8.86 -12.26 -14.24
CA ALA A 146 -9.59 -13.52 -14.42
C ALA A 146 -10.83 -13.34 -15.30
N ASP A 147 -11.58 -12.24 -15.14
CA ASP A 147 -12.74 -11.92 -15.98
C ASP A 147 -12.35 -11.72 -17.44
N VAL A 148 -11.30 -10.95 -17.71
CA VAL A 148 -10.84 -10.66 -19.07
C VAL A 148 -10.18 -11.87 -19.72
N THR A 149 -9.45 -12.70 -18.96
CA THR A 149 -8.68 -13.83 -19.52
C THR A 149 -9.48 -15.12 -19.59
N PHE A 150 -10.29 -15.40 -18.57
CA PHE A 150 -11.00 -16.67 -18.41
C PHE A 150 -12.53 -16.52 -18.48
N GLY A 151 -13.08 -15.30 -18.53
CA GLY A 151 -14.52 -15.08 -18.61
C GLY A 151 -15.27 -15.45 -17.33
N THR A 152 -14.64 -15.33 -16.16
CA THR A 152 -15.20 -15.77 -14.86
C THR A 152 -16.42 -14.98 -14.40
N GLY A 153 -16.55 -13.72 -14.81
CA GLY A 153 -17.67 -12.85 -14.47
C GLY A 153 -17.74 -12.48 -12.98
N TYR A 154 -16.61 -12.42 -12.28
CA TYR A 154 -16.50 -12.07 -10.86
C TYR A 154 -16.81 -10.60 -10.56
N ILE A 155 -16.41 -9.67 -11.43
CA ILE A 155 -16.67 -8.23 -11.29
C ILE A 155 -17.67 -7.80 -12.36
N LEU A 156 -17.36 -8.07 -13.63
CA LEU A 156 -18.13 -7.50 -14.74
C LEU A 156 -19.53 -8.08 -14.84
N SER A 157 -19.76 -9.36 -14.49
CA SER A 157 -21.07 -10.03 -14.27
C SER A 157 -22.30 -9.60 -15.11
N GLY A 158 -22.13 -9.05 -16.31
CA GLY A 158 -23.20 -8.42 -17.12
C GLY A 158 -23.57 -6.97 -16.75
N GLN A 159 -22.87 -6.36 -15.80
CA GLN A 159 -22.97 -4.94 -15.44
C GLN A 159 -22.31 -4.03 -16.47
N SER A 160 -22.70 -2.75 -16.50
CA SER A 160 -21.96 -1.73 -17.25
C SER A 160 -20.65 -1.38 -16.55
N GLN A 161 -19.66 -0.91 -17.30
CA GLN A 161 -18.35 -0.47 -16.78
C GLN A 161 -18.50 0.53 -15.61
N GLY A 162 -19.39 1.51 -15.71
CA GLY A 162 -19.63 2.48 -14.64
C GLY A 162 -20.32 1.89 -13.40
N ALA A 163 -21.23 0.93 -13.57
CA ALA A 163 -21.89 0.27 -12.43
C ALA A 163 -20.93 -0.67 -11.68
N ALA A 164 -20.11 -1.41 -12.44
CA ALA A 164 -19.05 -2.22 -11.87
C ALA A 164 -18.02 -1.36 -11.13
N ASN A 165 -17.62 -0.21 -11.71
CA ASN A 165 -16.69 0.70 -11.04
C ASN A 165 -17.28 1.28 -9.75
N HIS A 166 -18.54 1.73 -9.78
CA HIS A 166 -19.20 2.22 -8.57
C HIS A 166 -19.25 1.15 -7.47
N THR A 167 -19.51 -0.11 -7.84
CA THR A 167 -19.47 -1.23 -6.88
C THR A 167 -18.08 -1.41 -6.30
N LEU A 168 -17.04 -1.38 -7.14
CA LEU A 168 -15.65 -1.45 -6.71
C LEU A 168 -15.26 -0.30 -5.76
N MET A 169 -15.73 0.93 -6.01
CA MET A 169 -15.46 2.07 -5.12
C MET A 169 -16.11 1.90 -3.75
N VAL A 170 -17.33 1.39 -3.70
CA VAL A 170 -18.01 1.06 -2.43
C VAL A 170 -17.26 -0.05 -1.68
N GLU A 171 -16.77 -1.05 -2.41
CA GLU A 171 -15.95 -2.13 -1.88
C GLU A 171 -14.62 -1.64 -1.30
N PHE A 172 -13.92 -0.74 -1.98
CA PHE A 172 -12.71 -0.09 -1.45
C PHE A 172 -13.00 0.77 -0.23
N ALA A 173 -14.14 1.46 -0.18
CA ALA A 173 -14.56 2.20 1.01
C ALA A 173 -14.80 1.27 2.21
N TYR A 174 -15.42 0.10 1.99
CA TYR A 174 -15.55 -0.93 3.03
C TYR A 174 -14.19 -1.51 3.46
N ALA A 175 -13.25 -1.72 2.52
CA ALA A 175 -11.88 -2.13 2.84
C ALA A 175 -11.17 -1.12 3.73
N ALA A 176 -11.27 0.18 3.39
CA ALA A 176 -10.68 1.26 4.19
C ALA A 176 -11.26 1.27 5.62
N LEU A 177 -12.58 1.18 5.74
CA LEU A 177 -13.26 1.14 7.04
C LEU A 177 -12.89 -0.12 7.84
N ALA A 178 -12.88 -1.29 7.20
CA ALA A 178 -12.49 -2.56 7.83
C ALA A 178 -11.04 -2.51 8.32
N GLY A 179 -10.12 -1.98 7.53
CA GLY A 179 -8.72 -1.78 7.90
C GLY A 179 -8.57 -0.85 9.11
N LEU A 180 -9.31 0.26 9.15
CA LEU A 180 -9.32 1.18 10.30
C LEU A 180 -9.86 0.51 11.57
N LEU A 181 -10.96 -0.24 11.44
CA LEU A 181 -11.54 -0.98 12.57
C LEU A 181 -10.60 -2.09 13.04
N ALA A 182 -9.97 -2.85 12.14
CA ALA A 182 -8.99 -3.87 12.48
C ALA A 182 -7.75 -3.27 13.17
N GLY A 183 -7.25 -2.13 12.67
CA GLY A 183 -6.18 -1.37 13.31
C GLY A 183 -6.56 -0.88 14.71
N LEU A 184 -7.80 -0.43 14.91
CA LEU A 184 -8.28 -0.03 16.24
C LEU A 184 -8.44 -1.23 17.20
N VAL A 185 -8.94 -2.36 16.70
CA VAL A 185 -9.01 -3.62 17.46
C VAL A 185 -7.61 -4.06 17.87
N PHE A 186 -6.65 -4.01 16.94
CA PHE A 186 -5.24 -4.26 17.21
C PHE A 186 -4.69 -3.32 18.29
N SER A 187 -4.97 -2.02 18.18
CA SER A 187 -4.55 -1.03 19.18
C SER A 187 -5.06 -1.37 20.59
N ARG A 188 -6.26 -1.95 20.73
CA ARG A 188 -6.80 -2.35 22.04
C ARG A 188 -6.28 -3.71 22.50
N TYR A 189 -6.12 -4.65 21.58
CA TYR A 189 -5.64 -6.00 21.88
C TYR A 189 -4.17 -5.98 22.33
N PHE A 190 -3.32 -5.19 21.67
CA PHE A 190 -1.87 -5.16 21.93
C PHE A 190 -1.39 -4.11 22.93
N GLN A 191 -2.22 -3.14 23.35
CA GLN A 191 -1.93 -2.32 24.55
C GLN A 191 -1.70 -3.18 25.81
N SER A 192 -2.16 -4.43 25.81
CA SER A 192 -1.97 -5.38 26.92
C SER A 192 -0.74 -6.30 26.74
N TYR A 193 -0.17 -6.40 25.52
CA TYR A 193 0.89 -7.36 25.16
C TYR A 193 2.24 -6.67 24.91
N THR A 194 2.25 -5.48 24.30
CA THR A 194 3.48 -4.71 24.06
C THR A 194 4.14 -4.28 25.36
N ASP A 195 3.36 -4.00 26.41
CA ASP A 195 3.86 -3.71 27.77
C ASP A 195 4.74 -4.84 28.34
N ASP A 196 4.52 -6.10 27.94
CA ASP A 196 5.33 -7.25 28.37
C ASP A 196 6.47 -7.57 27.39
N VAL A 197 6.26 -7.39 26.08
CA VAL A 197 7.33 -7.56 25.07
C VAL A 197 8.40 -6.47 25.19
N GLU A 198 8.01 -5.23 25.43
CA GLU A 198 8.89 -4.07 25.60
C GLU A 198 9.66 -4.15 26.94
N ARG A 199 9.09 -4.80 27.96
CA ARG A 199 9.79 -5.12 29.24
C ARG A 199 10.75 -6.30 29.15
N THR A 200 10.56 -7.21 28.18
CA THR A 200 11.32 -8.47 28.08
C THR A 200 12.29 -8.50 26.89
N ARG A 201 12.16 -7.57 25.93
CA ARG A 201 13.19 -7.33 24.92
C ARG A 201 14.42 -6.75 25.61
N THR A 202 15.44 -7.57 25.78
CA THR A 202 16.81 -7.03 25.82
C THR A 202 16.98 -6.23 24.53
N PRO A 203 17.30 -4.93 24.56
CA PRO A 203 17.62 -4.21 23.33
C PRO A 203 18.73 -5.02 22.68
N THR A 204 18.47 -5.60 21.51
CA THR A 204 19.55 -6.15 20.71
C THR A 204 20.53 -5.00 20.57
N PRO A 205 21.79 -5.14 21.03
CA PRO A 205 22.79 -4.14 20.76
C PRO A 205 22.74 -3.85 19.27
N GLN A 206 22.95 -2.59 18.93
CA GLN A 206 23.08 -2.09 17.57
C GLN A 206 24.24 -2.76 16.79
N ASP A 207 24.73 -3.93 17.22
CA ASP A 207 25.82 -4.70 16.61
C ASP A 207 25.33 -5.65 15.50
N ASP A 208 24.03 -5.98 15.44
CA ASP A 208 23.44 -6.80 14.35
C ASP A 208 22.79 -5.95 13.24
N ALA A 209 22.63 -4.65 13.47
CA ALA A 209 22.45 -3.71 12.37
C ALA A 209 23.82 -3.57 11.71
N PRO A 210 24.01 -3.83 10.41
CA PRO A 210 25.31 -3.62 9.80
C PRO A 210 25.71 -2.16 10.02
N ASP A 211 26.84 -1.96 10.72
CA ASP A 211 27.55 -0.71 11.05
C ASP A 211 27.89 0.18 9.84
N SER A 212 27.27 -0.04 8.69
CA SER A 212 27.19 1.00 7.68
C SER A 212 26.28 2.11 8.23
N GLU A 213 26.88 3.27 8.55
CA GLU A 213 26.16 4.53 8.49
C GLU A 213 25.18 4.46 7.32
N PRO A 214 23.88 4.72 7.54
CA PRO A 214 22.90 4.64 6.48
C PRO A 214 23.40 5.47 5.30
N ASP A 215 23.66 4.82 4.17
CA ASP A 215 24.06 5.47 2.93
C ASP A 215 23.17 6.71 2.73
N PRO A 216 23.76 7.89 2.46
CA PRO A 216 23.00 9.12 2.32
C PRO A 216 21.86 8.90 1.33
N VAL A 217 20.70 9.51 1.63
CA VAL A 217 19.46 9.37 0.86
C VAL A 217 19.79 9.34 -0.63
N PRO A 218 19.46 8.25 -1.33
CA PRO A 218 19.66 8.14 -2.75
C PRO A 218 19.16 9.36 -3.51
N THR A 219 20.07 10.13 -4.08
CA THR A 219 19.71 11.22 -5.00
C THR A 219 19.22 10.55 -6.29
N LEU A 220 17.92 10.24 -6.37
CA LEU A 220 17.31 9.37 -7.39
C LEU A 220 17.66 9.73 -8.84
N LEU A 221 18.07 10.98 -9.09
CA LEU A 221 18.15 11.55 -10.44
C LEU A 221 19.49 12.19 -10.80
N ARG A 222 20.40 12.43 -9.83
CA ARG A 222 21.63 13.20 -10.08
C ARG A 222 22.69 12.40 -10.85
N ASP A 223 22.77 11.10 -10.62
CA ASP A 223 23.78 10.23 -11.24
C ASP A 223 23.42 9.80 -12.68
N GLN A 224 22.21 10.09 -13.17
CA GLN A 224 21.77 9.69 -14.52
C GLN A 224 21.48 10.84 -15.49
N LEU A 225 21.11 12.01 -14.99
CA LEU A 225 21.00 13.21 -15.80
C LEU A 225 22.24 14.06 -15.52
N ASP A 226 23.25 13.99 -16.39
CA ASP A 226 24.42 14.89 -16.45
C ASP A 226 24.00 16.35 -16.82
N ALA A 227 22.90 16.83 -16.26
CA ALA A 227 22.30 18.13 -16.52
C ALA A 227 22.61 19.09 -15.36
N PRO A 228 23.06 20.33 -15.64
CA PRO A 228 23.34 21.30 -14.59
C PRO A 228 22.04 21.67 -13.86
N ASP A 229 22.08 21.79 -12.52
CA ASP A 229 20.92 22.13 -11.67
C ASP A 229 20.14 23.37 -12.14
N ARG A 230 20.81 24.31 -12.82
CA ARG A 230 20.19 25.50 -13.42
C ARG A 230 19.23 25.12 -14.55
N ALA A 231 19.60 24.15 -15.39
CA ALA A 231 18.76 23.66 -16.48
C ALA A 231 17.54 22.93 -15.93
N VAL A 232 17.72 22.05 -14.94
CA VAL A 232 16.62 21.32 -14.27
C VAL A 232 15.60 22.30 -13.68
N ARG A 233 16.07 23.31 -12.93
CA ARG A 233 15.19 24.36 -12.38
C ARG A 233 14.50 25.19 -13.46
N LEU A 234 15.20 25.50 -14.56
CA LEU A 234 14.61 26.23 -15.67
C LEU A 234 13.46 25.42 -16.31
N ILE A 235 13.68 24.12 -16.55
CA ILE A 235 12.68 23.24 -17.13
C ILE A 235 11.46 23.12 -16.21
N SER A 236 11.65 22.94 -14.89
CA SER A 236 10.54 22.94 -13.93
C SER A 236 9.72 24.23 -13.99
N ARG A 237 10.38 25.40 -14.08
CA ARG A 237 9.69 26.68 -14.22
C ARG A 237 8.93 26.80 -15.54
N VAL A 238 9.49 26.28 -16.63
CA VAL A 238 8.79 26.23 -17.93
C VAL A 238 7.54 25.36 -17.82
N MET A 239 7.60 24.19 -17.17
CA MET A 239 6.43 23.36 -16.91
C MET A 239 5.39 24.07 -16.04
N GLN A 240 5.80 24.81 -15.00
CA GLN A 240 4.89 25.63 -14.19
C GLN A 240 4.20 26.72 -15.02
N VAL A 241 4.93 27.42 -15.89
CA VAL A 241 4.34 28.40 -16.80
C VAL A 241 3.37 27.72 -17.77
N ALA A 242 3.72 26.54 -18.29
CA ALA A 242 2.83 25.76 -19.15
C ALA A 242 1.56 25.31 -18.40
N LEU A 243 1.64 24.94 -17.11
CA LEU A 243 0.47 24.66 -16.28
C LEU A 243 -0.46 25.88 -16.14
N VAL A 244 0.11 27.09 -15.97
CA VAL A 244 -0.69 28.32 -15.97
C VAL A 244 -1.37 28.54 -17.31
N VAL A 245 -0.69 28.26 -18.42
CA VAL A 245 -1.29 28.32 -19.76
C VAL A 245 -2.40 27.29 -19.92
N LEU A 246 -2.23 26.05 -19.45
CA LEU A 246 -3.26 25.01 -19.47
C LEU A 246 -4.47 25.39 -18.61
N LEU A 247 -4.24 25.98 -17.43
CA LEU A 247 -5.31 26.51 -16.59
C LEU A 247 -6.12 27.59 -17.31
N LEU A 248 -5.45 28.54 -17.95
CA LEU A 248 -6.10 29.59 -18.76
C LEU A 248 -6.82 29.00 -19.99
N TYR A 249 -6.23 28.01 -20.64
CA TYR A 249 -6.83 27.28 -21.75
C TYR A 249 -8.14 26.60 -21.30
N GLY A 250 -8.13 25.90 -20.18
CA GLY A 250 -9.32 25.30 -19.57
C GLY A 250 -10.39 26.35 -19.24
N LEU A 251 -9.99 27.51 -18.68
CA LEU A 251 -10.91 28.62 -18.37
C LEU A 251 -11.58 29.19 -19.63
N VAL A 252 -10.83 29.37 -20.72
CA VAL A 252 -11.35 29.84 -22.01
C VAL A 252 -12.27 28.79 -22.65
N GLY A 253 -11.86 27.51 -22.58
CA GLY A 253 -12.63 26.37 -23.09
C GLY A 253 -13.84 26.00 -22.22
N ARG A 254 -13.96 26.56 -21.01
CA ARG A 254 -14.92 26.17 -19.96
C ARG A 254 -14.87 24.67 -19.63
N ASP A 255 -13.67 24.10 -19.68
CA ASP A 255 -13.42 22.71 -19.35
C ASP A 255 -13.01 22.60 -17.88
N LEU A 256 -13.98 22.21 -17.03
CA LEU A 256 -13.77 22.08 -15.59
C LEU A 256 -12.69 21.06 -15.23
N THR A 257 -12.57 19.98 -16.00
CA THR A 257 -11.59 18.92 -15.76
C THR A 257 -10.18 19.44 -15.93
N THR A 258 -9.90 20.10 -17.06
CA THR A 258 -8.59 20.74 -17.29
C THR A 258 -8.30 21.84 -16.26
N ILE A 259 -9.30 22.64 -15.87
CA ILE A 259 -9.13 23.70 -14.87
C ILE A 259 -8.69 23.13 -13.53
N VAL A 260 -9.44 22.14 -13.01
CA VAL A 260 -9.20 21.58 -11.68
C VAL A 260 -7.88 20.81 -11.65
N ASN A 261 -7.60 19.96 -12.64
CA ASN A 261 -6.34 19.22 -12.71
C ASN A 261 -5.13 20.14 -12.86
N SER A 262 -5.22 21.19 -13.69
CA SER A 262 -4.13 22.18 -13.81
C SER A 262 -3.92 22.97 -12.52
N ALA A 263 -4.99 23.30 -11.79
CA ALA A 263 -4.90 24.00 -10.51
C ALA A 263 -4.30 23.13 -9.39
N ILE A 264 -4.72 21.86 -9.30
CA ILE A 264 -4.13 20.88 -8.37
C ILE A 264 -2.66 20.67 -8.70
N ALA A 265 -2.34 20.40 -9.97
CA ALA A 265 -0.97 20.20 -10.43
C ALA A 265 -0.08 21.39 -10.06
N LEU A 266 -0.51 22.61 -10.42
CA LEU A 266 0.22 23.84 -10.10
C LEU A 266 0.45 24.01 -8.60
N SER A 267 -0.57 23.73 -7.78
CA SER A 267 -0.47 23.79 -6.31
C SER A 267 0.57 22.79 -5.77
N ILE A 268 0.58 21.56 -6.28
CA ILE A 268 1.57 20.53 -5.89
C ILE A 268 2.99 20.98 -6.27
N THR A 269 3.19 21.65 -7.40
CA THR A 269 4.54 22.12 -7.78
C THR A 269 5.14 23.14 -6.81
N PHE A 270 4.31 23.82 -6.00
CA PHE A 270 4.78 24.78 -4.99
C PHE A 270 5.01 24.14 -3.61
N LEU A 271 4.52 22.92 -3.39
CA LEU A 271 4.68 22.20 -2.12
C LEU A 271 6.16 22.10 -1.67
N PRO A 272 7.14 21.79 -2.56
CA PRO A 272 8.55 21.77 -2.18
C PRO A 272 9.06 23.10 -1.60
N ALA A 273 8.67 24.23 -2.20
CA ALA A 273 9.13 25.55 -1.76
C ALA A 273 8.55 25.93 -0.39
N ILE A 274 7.30 25.53 -0.11
CA ILE A 274 6.66 25.71 1.20
C ILE A 274 7.38 24.88 2.27
N LEU A 275 7.67 23.60 1.96
CA LEU A 275 8.39 22.72 2.88
C LEU A 275 9.83 23.19 3.16
N GLU A 276 10.52 23.72 2.16
CA GLU A 276 11.88 24.27 2.32
C GLU A 276 11.88 25.48 3.26
N HIS A 277 10.87 26.35 3.16
CA HIS A 277 10.71 27.53 4.00
C HIS A 277 10.38 27.17 5.46
N ASP A 278 9.43 26.24 5.68
CA ASP A 278 8.90 25.97 7.02
C ASP A 278 9.68 24.88 7.79
N ARG A 279 10.28 23.91 7.08
CA ARG A 279 10.94 22.75 7.70
C ARG A 279 12.45 22.72 7.50
N ARG A 280 13.04 23.68 6.76
CA ARG A 280 14.48 23.71 6.40
C ARG A 280 14.97 22.40 5.76
N LEU A 281 14.11 21.73 5.00
CA LEU A 281 14.46 20.52 4.26
C LEU A 281 14.89 20.93 2.84
N PRO A 282 16.19 20.93 2.50
CA PRO A 282 16.63 21.24 1.15
C PRO A 282 16.19 20.09 0.22
N LEU A 283 15.15 20.32 -0.57
CA LEU A 283 14.68 19.35 -1.55
C LEU A 283 15.54 19.41 -2.82
N GLU A 284 15.94 18.25 -3.31
CA GLU A 284 16.81 18.16 -4.47
C GLU A 284 16.13 18.65 -5.74
N PRO A 285 16.82 19.44 -6.60
CA PRO A 285 16.24 19.94 -7.84
C PRO A 285 15.68 18.84 -8.76
N GLY A 286 16.31 17.66 -8.76
CA GLY A 286 15.83 16.50 -9.51
C GLY A 286 14.48 15.99 -9.02
N LEU A 287 14.29 15.86 -7.71
CA LEU A 287 13.01 15.44 -7.12
C LEU A 287 11.90 16.46 -7.42
N VAL A 288 12.20 17.75 -7.32
CA VAL A 288 11.27 18.83 -7.67
C VAL A 288 10.88 18.74 -9.15
N PHE A 289 11.86 18.49 -10.03
CA PHE A 289 11.60 18.27 -11.46
C PHE A 289 10.70 17.06 -11.70
N TRP A 290 11.01 15.91 -11.08
CA TRP A 290 10.25 14.67 -11.27
C TRP A 290 8.81 14.81 -10.78
N LEU A 291 8.61 15.43 -9.61
CA LEU A 291 7.28 15.77 -9.08
C LEU A 291 6.54 16.69 -10.04
N THR A 292 7.20 17.74 -10.53
CA THR A 292 6.61 18.69 -11.48
C THR A 292 6.24 18.01 -12.79
N ALA A 293 7.09 17.12 -13.30
CA ALA A 293 6.86 16.37 -14.52
C ALA A 293 5.64 15.44 -14.38
N ALA A 294 5.53 14.70 -13.28
CA ALA A 294 4.38 13.82 -13.02
C ALA A 294 3.04 14.58 -13.08
N VAL A 295 2.91 15.65 -12.30
CA VAL A 295 1.66 16.44 -12.28
C VAL A 295 1.42 17.24 -13.56
N PHE A 296 2.50 17.64 -14.26
CA PHE A 296 2.40 18.30 -15.57
C PHE A 296 1.86 17.35 -16.64
N LEU A 297 2.31 16.09 -16.67
CA LEU A 297 1.85 15.11 -17.64
C LEU A 297 0.36 14.76 -17.44
N HIS A 298 -0.11 14.64 -16.19
CA HIS A 298 -1.55 14.48 -15.89
C HIS A 298 -2.37 15.68 -16.38
N ALA A 299 -1.94 16.92 -16.09
CA ALA A 299 -2.64 18.13 -16.54
C ALA A 299 -2.71 18.22 -18.08
N LEU A 300 -1.66 17.75 -18.78
CA LEU A 300 -1.66 17.67 -20.24
C LEU A 300 -2.58 16.55 -20.76
N GLY A 301 -2.70 15.45 -20.01
CA GLY A 301 -3.69 14.39 -20.18
C GLY A 301 -5.10 14.96 -20.20
N SER A 302 -5.47 15.67 -19.14
CA SER A 302 -6.78 16.33 -18.99
C SER A 302 -7.06 17.35 -20.09
N ALA A 303 -6.03 18.06 -20.57
CA ALA A 303 -6.15 19.01 -21.67
C ALA A 303 -6.39 18.38 -23.05
N GLY A 304 -6.47 17.05 -23.13
CA GLY A 304 -6.93 16.30 -24.29
C GLY A 304 -6.09 15.08 -24.64
N LEU A 305 -4.88 14.91 -24.08
CA LEU A 305 -4.01 13.80 -24.47
C LEU A 305 -4.56 12.42 -24.07
N TYR A 306 -5.39 12.33 -23.03
CA TYR A 306 -6.09 11.08 -22.69
C TYR A 306 -6.97 10.57 -23.85
N GLY A 307 -7.61 11.48 -24.59
CA GLY A 307 -8.41 11.10 -25.77
C GLY A 307 -7.61 10.92 -27.06
N LEU A 308 -6.34 11.33 -27.09
CA LEU A 308 -5.53 11.37 -28.31
C LEU A 308 -4.43 10.31 -28.35
N VAL A 309 -3.88 9.92 -27.20
CA VAL A 309 -2.74 9.01 -27.08
C VAL A 309 -3.10 7.91 -26.09
N GLY A 310 -3.47 6.73 -26.60
CA GLY A 310 -3.98 5.62 -25.77
C GLY A 310 -3.12 5.26 -24.55
N PRO A 311 -1.77 5.19 -24.66
CA PRO A 311 -0.91 4.89 -23.50
C PRO A 311 -0.65 6.06 -22.55
N TRP A 312 -1.21 7.25 -22.80
CA TRP A 312 -0.89 8.45 -22.03
C TRP A 312 -1.23 8.28 -20.55
N ASP A 313 -2.38 7.68 -20.30
CA ASP A 313 -2.90 7.50 -18.95
C ASP A 313 -2.08 6.51 -18.12
N SER A 314 -1.83 5.34 -18.71
CA SER A 314 -0.88 4.37 -18.19
C SER A 314 0.52 4.95 -17.90
N LEU A 315 1.01 5.85 -18.77
CA LEU A 315 2.28 6.53 -18.56
C LEU A 315 2.21 7.49 -17.36
N THR A 316 1.15 8.29 -17.26
CA THR A 316 0.97 9.23 -16.16
C THR A 316 0.88 8.51 -14.82
N HIS A 317 0.12 7.43 -14.73
CA HIS A 317 0.04 6.58 -13.53
C HIS A 317 1.39 5.97 -13.17
N THR A 318 2.12 5.40 -14.13
CA THR A 318 3.46 4.85 -13.88
C THR A 318 4.43 5.90 -13.31
N VAL A 319 4.46 7.10 -13.90
CA VAL A 319 5.35 8.19 -13.46
C VAL A 319 4.93 8.72 -12.09
N SER A 320 3.64 8.95 -11.86
CA SER A 320 3.08 9.39 -10.58
C SER A 320 3.35 8.37 -9.47
N ALA A 321 3.12 7.09 -9.73
CA ALA A 321 3.40 6.01 -8.79
C ALA A 321 4.88 5.93 -8.38
N SER A 322 5.81 6.25 -9.29
CA SER A 322 7.24 6.32 -8.94
C SER A 322 7.57 7.47 -7.96
N ILE A 323 6.84 8.59 -8.05
CA ILE A 323 6.93 9.70 -7.09
C ILE A 323 6.34 9.30 -5.74
N VAL A 324 5.18 8.64 -5.75
CA VAL A 324 4.52 8.12 -4.55
C VAL A 324 5.44 7.10 -3.85
N ALA A 325 6.11 6.22 -4.60
CA ALA A 325 7.10 5.29 -4.09
C ALA A 325 8.28 6.00 -3.41
N ALA A 326 8.82 7.03 -4.06
CA ALA A 326 9.91 7.84 -3.50
C ALA A 326 9.47 8.56 -2.22
N ALA A 327 8.24 9.08 -2.18
CA ALA A 327 7.68 9.71 -0.99
C ALA A 327 7.49 8.69 0.16
N GLY A 328 6.94 7.51 -0.13
CA GLY A 328 6.79 6.42 0.85
C GLY A 328 8.13 5.97 1.44
N TYR A 329 9.15 5.80 0.59
CA TYR A 329 10.52 5.53 1.04
C TYR A 329 11.05 6.65 1.94
N ALA A 330 10.92 7.91 1.52
CA ALA A 330 11.41 9.06 2.29
C ALA A 330 10.72 9.17 3.66
N VAL A 331 9.41 8.92 3.74
CA VAL A 331 8.65 8.94 4.99
C VAL A 331 9.15 7.85 5.94
N VAL A 332 9.22 6.59 5.50
CA VAL A 332 9.69 5.50 6.38
C VAL A 332 11.12 5.71 6.81
N ARG A 333 12.00 6.12 5.87
CA ARG A 333 13.39 6.39 6.18
C ARG A 333 13.56 7.56 7.14
N ALA A 334 12.75 8.62 7.00
CA ALA A 334 12.77 9.73 7.94
C ALA A 334 12.39 9.27 9.35
N ILE A 335 11.39 8.38 9.48
CA ILE A 335 10.99 7.87 10.79
C ILE A 335 12.06 6.93 11.37
N ASP A 336 12.56 5.99 10.58
CA ASP A 336 13.66 5.05 10.92
C ASP A 336 14.92 5.79 11.41
N LEU A 337 15.25 6.96 10.85
CA LEU A 337 16.42 7.75 11.24
C LEU A 337 16.22 8.65 12.46
N HIS A 338 14.98 8.99 12.82
CA HIS A 338 14.69 9.96 13.89
C HIS A 338 14.03 9.32 15.12
N THR A 339 13.66 8.04 15.06
CA THR A 339 13.05 7.31 16.18
C THR A 339 13.65 5.92 16.30
N ASP A 340 14.13 5.55 17.48
CA ASP A 340 14.62 4.19 17.77
C ASP A 340 13.49 3.14 17.85
N GLU A 341 12.23 3.61 17.88
CA GLU A 341 11.02 2.79 17.98
C GLU A 341 10.64 2.09 16.67
N ILE A 342 11.14 2.57 15.53
CA ILE A 342 10.81 2.02 14.21
C ILE A 342 12.08 1.60 13.49
N TYR A 343 12.09 0.38 12.97
CA TYR A 343 13.21 -0.13 12.18
C TYR A 343 12.72 -0.99 11.02
N PHE A 344 13.22 -0.73 9.82
CA PHE A 344 12.86 -1.50 8.62
C PHE A 344 14.10 -2.03 7.89
N PRO A 345 14.28 -3.37 7.82
CA PRO A 345 15.32 -3.96 6.98
C PRO A 345 15.11 -3.61 5.51
N SER A 346 16.20 -3.41 4.75
CA SER A 346 16.13 -3.02 3.33
C SER A 346 15.28 -3.94 2.45
N ARG A 347 15.24 -5.24 2.77
CA ARG A 347 14.38 -6.22 2.06
C ARG A 347 12.89 -5.96 2.30
N MET A 348 12.52 -5.50 3.49
CA MET A 348 11.14 -5.18 3.85
C MET A 348 10.73 -3.79 3.36
N LEU A 349 11.68 -2.88 3.15
CA LEU A 349 11.40 -1.59 2.49
C LEU A 349 10.86 -1.79 1.07
N PHE A 350 11.38 -2.76 0.31
CA PHE A 350 10.83 -3.09 -1.02
C PHE A 350 9.36 -3.49 -0.94
N ALA A 351 9.02 -4.43 -0.06
CA ALA A 351 7.64 -4.87 0.14
C ALA A 351 6.74 -3.73 0.65
N PHE A 352 7.23 -2.93 1.58
CA PHE A 352 6.53 -1.75 2.08
C PHE A 352 6.21 -0.75 0.95
N ILE A 353 7.16 -0.46 0.06
CA ILE A 353 6.93 0.47 -1.06
C ILE A 353 5.81 -0.03 -1.96
N LEU A 354 5.81 -1.33 -2.30
CA LEU A 354 4.74 -1.92 -3.11
C LEU A 354 3.37 -1.79 -2.42
N VAL A 355 3.29 -2.13 -1.13
CA VAL A 355 2.07 -1.98 -0.33
C VAL A 355 1.63 -0.52 -0.26
N PHE A 356 2.57 0.40 -0.01
CA PHE A 356 2.29 1.82 0.12
C PHE A 356 1.76 2.42 -1.18
N VAL A 357 2.39 2.13 -2.32
CA VAL A 357 1.96 2.67 -3.62
C VAL A 357 0.62 2.10 -4.02
N LEU A 358 0.41 0.79 -3.88
CA LEU A 358 -0.87 0.18 -4.24
C LEU A 358 -2.01 0.67 -3.35
N ALA A 359 -1.76 0.83 -2.05
CA ALA A 359 -2.72 1.44 -1.13
C ALA A 359 -3.01 2.90 -1.49
N PHE A 360 -1.98 3.66 -1.88
CA PHE A 360 -2.14 5.04 -2.34
C PHE A 360 -2.94 5.12 -3.63
N GLY A 361 -2.72 4.22 -4.59
CA GLY A 361 -3.53 4.11 -5.81
C GLY A 361 -5.01 3.90 -5.48
N VAL A 362 -5.33 2.96 -4.60
CA VAL A 362 -6.71 2.76 -4.13
C VAL A 362 -7.28 4.00 -3.45
N ILE A 363 -6.49 4.71 -2.65
CA ILE A 363 -6.92 5.97 -2.01
C ILE A 363 -7.18 7.05 -3.07
N TRP A 364 -6.33 7.13 -4.10
CA TRP A 364 -6.49 8.08 -5.19
C TRP A 364 -7.81 7.85 -5.93
N GLU A 365 -8.10 6.61 -6.33
CA GLU A 365 -9.38 6.21 -6.95
C GLU A 365 -10.59 6.59 -6.08
N LEU A 366 -10.51 6.38 -4.77
CA LEU A 366 -11.57 6.78 -3.84
C LEU A 366 -11.74 8.30 -3.76
N VAL A 367 -10.65 9.06 -3.85
CA VAL A 367 -10.70 10.53 -3.86
C VAL A 367 -11.33 11.03 -5.15
N GLU A 368 -10.95 10.47 -6.31
CA GLU A 368 -11.56 10.81 -7.58
C GLU A 368 -13.06 10.51 -7.59
N PHE A 369 -13.43 9.30 -7.14
CA PHE A 369 -14.82 8.91 -6.97
C PHE A 369 -15.58 9.88 -6.06
N ALA A 370 -15.00 10.28 -4.92
CA ALA A 370 -15.63 11.19 -3.98
C ALA A 370 -15.82 12.60 -4.58
N ILE A 371 -14.86 13.09 -5.37
CA ILE A 371 -14.95 14.38 -6.05
C ILE A 371 -16.05 14.34 -7.11
N ASP A 372 -16.05 13.30 -7.96
CA ASP A 372 -17.03 13.14 -9.03
C ASP A 372 -18.45 12.92 -8.49
N TRP A 373 -18.59 12.07 -7.47
CA TRP A 373 -19.86 11.86 -6.79
C TRP A 373 -20.40 13.15 -6.18
N SER A 374 -19.53 13.93 -5.53
CA SER A 374 -19.90 15.23 -4.95
C SER A 374 -20.32 16.23 -6.03
N ALA A 375 -19.57 16.32 -7.14
CA ALA A 375 -19.90 17.20 -8.26
C ALA A 375 -21.29 16.91 -8.84
N GLN A 376 -21.62 15.62 -9.00
CA GLN A 376 -22.93 15.18 -9.47
C GLN A 376 -24.07 15.59 -8.53
N GLN A 377 -23.86 15.60 -7.20
CA GLN A 377 -24.87 16.08 -6.25
C GLN A 377 -25.20 17.58 -6.44
N PHE A 378 -24.28 18.36 -6.98
CA PHE A 378 -24.48 19.78 -7.31
C PHE A 378 -24.91 20.01 -8.77
N GLY A 379 -25.19 18.95 -9.53
CA GLY A 379 -25.57 19.04 -10.95
C GLY A 379 -24.43 19.46 -11.87
N LEU A 380 -23.17 19.36 -11.41
CA LEU A 380 -21.98 19.56 -12.23
C LEU A 380 -21.64 18.26 -12.96
N THR A 381 -20.98 18.38 -14.12
CA THR A 381 -20.36 17.22 -14.78
C THR A 381 -19.22 16.69 -13.91
N ALA A 382 -18.90 15.40 -14.04
CA ALA A 382 -17.73 14.79 -13.40
C ALA A 382 -16.48 15.66 -13.67
N ILE A 383 -15.69 15.90 -12.63
CA ILE A 383 -14.63 16.90 -12.62
C ILE A 383 -13.28 16.22 -12.84
N VAL A 384 -13.04 15.06 -12.24
CA VAL A 384 -11.80 14.30 -12.42
C VAL A 384 -12.02 13.16 -13.43
N ALA A 385 -13.26 12.67 -13.52
CA ALA A 385 -13.82 11.77 -14.53
C ALA A 385 -13.21 10.36 -14.56
N GLN A 386 -13.60 9.50 -13.61
CA GLN A 386 -13.38 8.05 -13.73
C GLN A 386 -14.16 7.47 -14.92
N HIS A 387 -13.47 6.81 -15.87
CA HIS A 387 -14.08 6.37 -17.13
C HIS A 387 -14.67 4.96 -17.11
N GLY A 388 -14.51 4.20 -16.03
CA GLY A 388 -15.10 2.87 -15.87
C GLY A 388 -14.27 1.96 -14.97
N LEU A 389 -14.62 0.67 -14.95
CA LEU A 389 -13.88 -0.33 -14.17
C LEU A 389 -12.51 -0.59 -14.80
N ASP A 390 -12.47 -0.74 -16.12
CA ASP A 390 -11.23 -1.04 -16.84
C ASP A 390 -10.18 0.06 -16.63
N ASP A 391 -10.61 1.32 -16.57
CA ASP A 391 -9.81 2.51 -16.30
C ASP A 391 -9.11 2.38 -14.93
N THR A 392 -9.91 2.39 -13.85
CA THR A 392 -9.46 2.21 -12.46
C THR A 392 -8.55 0.98 -12.27
N ILE A 393 -8.88 -0.16 -12.87
CA ILE A 393 -8.04 -1.37 -12.70
C ILE A 393 -6.71 -1.24 -13.46
N VAL A 394 -6.73 -0.67 -14.66
CA VAL A 394 -5.50 -0.44 -15.44
C VAL A 394 -4.61 0.57 -14.73
N ASP A 395 -5.17 1.58 -14.08
CA ASP A 395 -4.44 2.55 -13.27
C ASP A 395 -3.71 1.88 -12.11
N LEU A 396 -4.40 1.03 -11.34
CA LEU A 396 -3.77 0.24 -10.27
C LEU A 396 -2.68 -0.71 -10.79
N VAL A 397 -2.83 -1.25 -12.01
CA VAL A 397 -1.80 -2.07 -12.65
C VAL A 397 -0.56 -1.22 -12.97
N TYR A 398 -0.72 -0.06 -13.59
CA TYR A 398 0.40 0.81 -13.93
C TYR A 398 1.02 1.50 -12.70
N ASP A 399 0.24 1.70 -11.63
CA ASP A 399 0.75 2.08 -10.33
C ASP A 399 1.68 1.00 -9.77
N THR A 400 1.28 -0.26 -9.88
CA THR A 400 2.11 -1.41 -9.47
C THR A 400 3.40 -1.48 -10.30
N VAL A 401 3.32 -1.25 -11.62
CA VAL A 401 4.49 -1.18 -12.50
C VAL A 401 5.43 -0.05 -12.07
N GLY A 402 4.90 1.15 -11.84
CA GLY A 402 5.65 2.29 -11.34
C GLY A 402 6.30 2.02 -9.99
N ALA A 403 5.59 1.36 -9.07
CA ALA A 403 6.10 0.92 -7.77
C ALA A 403 7.26 -0.07 -7.91
N ILE A 404 7.13 -1.08 -8.77
CA ILE A 404 8.19 -2.08 -9.02
C ILE A 404 9.42 -1.40 -9.62
N VAL A 405 9.24 -0.56 -10.64
CA VAL A 405 10.36 0.18 -11.27
C VAL A 405 11.07 1.04 -10.22
N ALA A 406 10.33 1.82 -9.44
CA ALA A 406 10.89 2.68 -8.41
C ALA A 406 11.58 1.88 -7.29
N ALA A 407 10.97 0.79 -6.81
CA ALA A 407 11.52 -0.04 -5.75
C ALA A 407 12.79 -0.79 -6.20
N ILE A 408 12.81 -1.30 -7.44
CA ILE A 408 14.00 -1.89 -8.06
C ILE A 408 15.11 -0.84 -8.17
N TRP A 409 14.79 0.34 -8.67
CA TRP A 409 15.76 1.42 -8.85
C TRP A 409 16.33 1.92 -7.53
N GLY A 410 15.48 2.07 -6.51
CA GLY A 410 15.89 2.37 -5.14
C GLY A 410 16.82 1.29 -4.55
N SER A 411 16.55 0.01 -4.84
CA SER A 411 17.37 -1.11 -4.35
C SER A 411 18.76 -1.20 -5.01
N PHE A 412 18.85 -0.94 -6.32
CA PHE A 412 20.12 -0.94 -7.04
C PHE A 412 21.00 0.26 -6.67
N TYR A 413 20.40 1.44 -6.45
CA TYR A 413 21.14 2.63 -6.05
C TYR A 413 21.83 2.46 -4.68
N LEU A 414 21.17 1.80 -3.72
CA LEU A 414 21.74 1.48 -2.40
C LEU A 414 22.93 0.49 -2.49
N THR A 415 23.01 -0.31 -3.54
CA THR A 415 24.09 -1.31 -3.72
C THR A 415 25.33 -0.69 -4.38
N ASP A 416 25.15 0.25 -5.32
CA ASP A 416 26.27 0.92 -6.00
C ASP A 416 26.93 2.02 -5.15
N LEU A 417 26.17 2.72 -4.31
CA LEU A 417 26.73 3.73 -3.40
C LEU A 417 27.63 3.09 -2.34
N SER A 418 27.16 2.01 -1.70
CA SER A 418 27.93 1.24 -0.72
C SER A 418 29.23 0.64 -1.31
N HIS A 419 29.21 0.13 -2.55
CA HIS A 419 30.43 -0.33 -3.23
C HIS A 419 31.43 0.79 -3.54
N ARG A 420 30.96 1.99 -3.92
CA ARG A 420 31.81 3.14 -4.24
C ARG A 420 32.48 3.74 -3.00
N ILE A 421 31.79 3.74 -1.86
CA ILE A 421 32.36 4.19 -0.57
C ILE A 421 33.37 3.17 -0.04
N ALA A 422 33.06 1.87 -0.13
CA ALA A 422 33.97 0.80 0.28
C ALA A 422 35.29 0.79 -0.51
N HIS A 423 35.28 1.23 -1.78
CA HIS A 423 36.49 1.40 -2.58
C HIS A 423 37.31 2.66 -2.22
N ARG A 424 36.66 3.75 -1.76
CA ARG A 424 37.35 4.98 -1.33
C ARG A 424 37.96 4.91 0.07
N LEU A 425 37.49 4.00 0.92
CA LEU A 425 38.06 3.78 2.26
C LEU A 425 39.20 2.74 2.27
N LYS A 426 39.41 2.03 1.15
CA LYS A 426 40.48 1.04 0.97
C LYS A 426 41.67 1.55 0.13
N GLY A 427 41.65 2.82 -0.27
CA GLY A 427 42.77 3.52 -0.91
C GLY A 427 43.04 4.83 -0.18
#